data_AF-A0A8T3YL74-F1
#
_entry.id   AF-A0A8T3YL74-F1
#
_cell.length_a   1.000
_cell.length_b   1.000
_cell.length_c   1.000
_cell.angle_alpha   90.00
_cell.angle_beta   90.00
_cell.angle_gamma   90.00
#
_symmetry.space_group_name_H-M   'P 1'
#
loop_
_entity.id
_entity.type
_entity.pdbx_description
1 polymer ?
#
loop_
_entity_poly.entity_id
_entity_poly.type
_entity_poly.pdbx_seq_one_letter_code
_entity_poly.pdbx_strand_id
1 'polypeptide(L)'
;MAGGKIHFSRPPRAAELERLVAGGSATFFMPRSCFSRLSSKARLILDKADAEVVIESVRGRAIELDMEKLMEVAELHRDHRTFRQIEEITGIPKSTAHYLVKYAQRQKLKGAGKVVYL
;
A
#
# COMPACT_ATOMS: atom_id res chain seq x y z
N MET A 1 -26.72 -13.82 -16.72
CA MET A 1 -25.28 -14.14 -16.57
C MET A 1 -24.67 -13.03 -15.73
N ALA A 2 -24.28 -13.34 -14.48
CA ALA A 2 -23.83 -12.32 -13.54
C ALA A 2 -22.37 -11.97 -13.84
N GLY A 3 -22.12 -10.80 -14.44
CA GLY A 3 -20.78 -10.24 -14.55
C GLY A 3 -20.23 -9.95 -13.16
N GLY A 4 -19.46 -10.90 -12.62
CA GLY A 4 -18.88 -10.81 -11.28
C GLY A 4 -17.71 -9.82 -11.28
N LYS A 5 -17.71 -8.90 -10.32
CA LYS A 5 -16.56 -8.02 -10.05
C LYS A 5 -15.58 -8.77 -9.17
N ILE A 6 -14.35 -8.97 -9.63
CA ILE A 6 -13.31 -9.69 -8.89
C ILE A 6 -12.20 -8.71 -8.53
N HIS A 7 -11.92 -8.54 -7.24
CA HIS A 7 -10.87 -7.64 -6.74
C HIS A 7 -9.63 -8.42 -6.31
N PHE A 8 -8.46 -7.99 -6.79
CA PHE A 8 -7.17 -8.57 -6.43
C PHE A 8 -6.26 -7.55 -5.73
N SER A 9 -5.94 -7.80 -4.46
CA SER A 9 -4.91 -7.05 -3.72
C SER A 9 -3.49 -7.59 -3.91
N ARG A 10 -3.36 -8.81 -4.45
CA ARG A 10 -2.10 -9.51 -4.75
C ARG A 10 -2.18 -10.12 -6.15
N PRO A 11 -1.05 -10.24 -6.88
CA PRO A 11 -1.06 -10.81 -8.22
C PRO A 11 -1.50 -12.29 -8.17
N PRO A 12 -2.64 -12.65 -8.80
CA PRO A 12 -3.12 -14.03 -8.83
C PRO A 12 -2.19 -14.93 -9.64
N ARG A 13 -2.25 -16.23 -9.36
CA ARG A 13 -1.53 -17.24 -10.15
C ARG A 13 -2.29 -17.52 -11.45
N ALA A 14 -1.56 -17.96 -12.47
CA ALA A 14 -2.15 -18.31 -13.77
C ALA A 14 -3.27 -19.36 -13.65
N ALA A 15 -3.09 -20.38 -12.80
CA ALA A 15 -4.09 -21.43 -12.58
C ALA A 15 -5.38 -20.90 -11.92
N GLU A 16 -5.31 -19.84 -11.11
CA GLU A 16 -6.49 -19.21 -10.51
C GLU A 16 -7.25 -18.40 -11.54
N LEU A 17 -6.54 -17.65 -12.38
CA LEU A 17 -7.13 -16.90 -13.48
C LEU A 17 -7.82 -17.81 -14.50
N GLU A 18 -7.21 -18.95 -14.87
CA GLU A 18 -7.83 -19.94 -15.77
C GLU A 18 -9.20 -20.40 -15.26
N ARG A 19 -9.34 -20.67 -13.95
CA ARG A 19 -10.61 -21.07 -13.34
C ARG A 19 -11.64 -19.95 -13.34
N LEU A 20 -11.21 -18.73 -13.03
CA LEU A 20 -12.11 -17.57 -12.94
C LEU A 20 -12.61 -17.13 -14.31
N VAL A 21 -11.74 -17.14 -15.31
CA VAL A 21 -12.08 -16.89 -16.72
C VAL A 21 -13.02 -17.98 -17.26
N ALA A 22 -12.77 -19.25 -16.95
CA ALA A 22 -13.65 -20.35 -17.36
C ALA A 22 -15.07 -20.23 -16.77
N GLY A 23 -15.22 -19.51 -15.66
CA GLY A 23 -16.51 -19.21 -15.02
C GLY A 23 -17.34 -18.13 -15.72
N GLY A 24 -16.80 -17.44 -16.74
CA GLY A 24 -17.49 -16.39 -17.52
C GLY A 24 -16.82 -15.01 -17.43
N SER A 25 -17.38 -14.04 -18.17
CA SER A 25 -16.85 -12.67 -18.28
C SER A 25 -16.86 -11.95 -16.93
N ALA A 26 -15.67 -11.81 -16.33
CA ALA A 26 -15.44 -11.12 -15.08
C ALA A 26 -14.62 -9.86 -15.32
N THR A 27 -15.06 -8.74 -14.75
CA THR A 27 -14.24 -7.52 -14.68
C THR A 27 -13.29 -7.66 -13.50
N PHE A 28 -11.99 -7.57 -13.76
CA PHE A 28 -10.93 -7.72 -12.77
C PHE A 28 -10.42 -6.36 -12.30
N PHE A 29 -10.58 -6.08 -11.03
CA PHE A 29 -10.13 -4.85 -10.38
C PHE A 29 -8.81 -5.12 -9.66
N MET A 30 -7.75 -4.37 -9.98
CA MET A 30 -6.47 -4.56 -9.31
C MET A 30 -5.63 -3.28 -9.24
N PRO A 31 -4.84 -3.07 -8.17
CA PRO A 31 -3.90 -1.95 -8.12
C PRO A 31 -2.81 -2.05 -9.18
N ARG A 32 -2.23 -0.91 -9.58
CA ARG A 32 -1.12 -0.86 -10.57
C ARG A 32 0.06 -1.78 -10.18
N SER A 33 0.37 -1.86 -8.90
CA SER A 33 1.45 -2.72 -8.37
C SER A 33 1.13 -4.22 -8.47
N CYS A 34 -0.15 -4.59 -8.48
CA CYS A 34 -0.61 -5.96 -8.69
C CYS A 34 -0.47 -6.33 -10.17
N PHE A 35 -1.02 -5.49 -11.06
CA PHE A 35 -0.95 -5.69 -12.51
C PHE A 35 0.48 -5.74 -13.06
N SER A 36 1.38 -4.89 -12.54
CA SER A 36 2.78 -4.88 -12.97
C SER A 36 3.54 -6.16 -12.60
N ARG A 37 3.07 -6.89 -11.60
CA ARG A 37 3.71 -8.11 -11.07
C ARG A 37 3.06 -9.41 -11.56
N LEU A 38 2.04 -9.33 -12.41
CA LEU A 38 1.48 -10.50 -13.07
C LEU A 38 2.56 -11.21 -13.88
N SER A 39 2.53 -12.54 -13.86
CA SER A 39 3.38 -13.34 -14.75
C SER A 39 2.95 -13.17 -16.20
N SER A 40 3.86 -13.38 -17.14
CA SER A 40 3.58 -13.35 -18.58
C SER A 40 2.43 -14.31 -18.95
N LYS A 41 2.42 -15.52 -18.35
CA LYS A 41 1.33 -16.48 -18.54
C LYS A 41 -0.02 -15.94 -18.07
N ALA A 42 -0.06 -15.31 -16.90
CA ALA A 42 -1.28 -14.73 -16.34
C ALA A 42 -1.85 -13.60 -17.23
N ARG A 43 -0.99 -12.75 -17.80
CA ARG A 43 -1.41 -11.71 -18.75
C ARG A 43 -2.02 -12.31 -20.01
N LEU A 44 -1.35 -13.31 -20.59
CA LEU A 44 -1.83 -13.99 -21.79
C LEU A 44 -3.23 -14.61 -21.60
N ILE A 45 -3.53 -15.13 -20.40
CA ILE A 45 -4.85 -15.67 -20.08
C ILE A 45 -5.91 -14.57 -20.08
N LEU A 46 -5.62 -13.41 -19.47
CA LEU A 46 -6.55 -12.28 -19.45
C LEU A 46 -6.78 -11.72 -20.86
N ASP A 47 -5.72 -11.59 -21.66
CA ASP A 47 -5.81 -11.09 -23.04
C ASP A 47 -6.61 -12.03 -23.94
N LYS A 48 -6.40 -13.36 -23.81
CA LYS A 48 -7.17 -14.37 -24.57
C LYS A 48 -8.63 -14.45 -24.17
N ALA A 49 -8.94 -14.11 -22.93
CA ALA A 49 -10.28 -14.16 -22.38
C ALA A 49 -11.14 -12.94 -22.75
N ASP A 50 -10.54 -11.93 -23.41
CA ASP A 50 -11.13 -10.60 -23.59
C ASP A 50 -11.66 -10.02 -22.26
N ALA A 51 -10.90 -10.25 -21.19
CA ALA A 51 -11.30 -9.86 -19.84
C ALA A 51 -10.99 -8.38 -19.58
N GLU A 52 -11.97 -7.64 -19.07
CA GLU A 52 -11.78 -6.24 -18.70
C GLU A 52 -10.94 -6.14 -17.41
N VAL A 53 -9.82 -5.43 -17.48
CA VAL A 53 -8.95 -5.16 -16.31
C VAL A 53 -9.02 -3.69 -15.94
N VAL A 54 -9.60 -3.39 -14.79
CA VAL A 54 -9.69 -2.04 -14.22
C VAL A 54 -8.57 -1.83 -13.22
N ILE A 55 -7.68 -0.89 -13.52
CA ILE A 55 -6.57 -0.53 -12.62
C ILE A 55 -7.07 0.49 -11.61
N GLU A 56 -7.30 0.05 -10.38
CA GLU A 56 -7.75 0.93 -9.29
C GLU A 56 -6.56 1.64 -8.64
N SER A 57 -6.64 2.97 -8.54
CA SER A 57 -5.74 3.77 -7.70
C SER A 57 -6.46 4.19 -6.42
N VAL A 58 -6.68 3.24 -5.51
CA VAL A 58 -7.17 3.58 -4.17
C VAL A 58 -6.03 4.24 -3.41
N ARG A 59 -6.13 5.56 -3.16
CA ARG A 59 -5.23 6.23 -2.22
C ARG A 59 -5.52 5.67 -0.84
N GLY A 60 -4.46 5.32 -0.10
CA GLY A 60 -4.61 4.90 1.30
C GLY A 60 -5.33 5.97 2.11
N ARG A 61 -5.97 5.58 3.21
CA ARG A 61 -6.58 6.52 4.15
C ARG A 61 -5.50 7.49 4.62
N ALA A 62 -5.80 8.79 4.61
CA ALA A 62 -4.94 9.76 5.25
C ALA A 62 -4.77 9.37 6.73
N ILE A 63 -3.59 9.62 7.28
CA ILE A 63 -3.40 9.44 8.71
C ILE A 63 -4.26 10.50 9.40
N GLU A 64 -5.35 10.07 10.03
CA GLU A 64 -6.22 10.91 10.87
C GLU A 64 -5.56 11.08 12.24
N LEU A 65 -4.40 11.73 12.29
CA LEU A 65 -3.74 12.13 13.52
C LEU A 65 -3.53 13.64 13.51
N ASP A 66 -3.85 14.27 14.63
CA ASP A 66 -3.59 15.69 14.84
C ASP A 66 -2.08 15.97 14.79
N MET A 67 -1.73 17.14 14.25
CA MET A 67 -0.32 17.53 14.09
C MET A 67 0.44 17.54 15.43
N GLU A 68 -0.23 17.91 16.52
CA GLU A 68 0.34 17.92 17.87
C GLU A 68 0.83 16.53 18.28
N LYS A 69 0.01 15.49 18.05
CA LYS A 69 0.35 14.10 18.33
C LYS A 69 1.50 13.59 17.48
N LEU A 70 1.59 14.05 16.22
CA LEU A 70 2.72 13.72 15.35
C LEU A 70 4.04 14.29 15.88
N MET A 71 4.00 15.54 16.34
CA MET A 71 5.17 16.23 16.92
C MET A 71 5.60 15.59 18.24
N GLU A 72 4.64 15.28 19.12
CA GLU A 72 4.90 14.62 20.40
C GLU A 72 5.61 13.27 20.21
N VAL A 73 5.17 12.43 19.27
CA VAL A 73 5.85 11.16 18.94
C VAL A 73 7.28 11.40 18.45
N ALA A 74 7.50 12.44 17.64
CA ALA A 74 8.82 12.76 17.11
C ALA A 74 9.78 13.25 18.21
N GLU A 75 9.30 14.07 19.15
CA GLU A 75 10.07 14.56 20.30
C GLU A 75 10.43 13.43 21.26
N LEU A 76 9.46 12.61 21.66
CA LEU A 76 9.71 11.47 22.54
C LEU A 76 10.72 10.47 21.93
N HIS A 77 10.69 10.28 20.60
CA HIS A 77 11.68 9.47 19.92
C HIS A 77 13.08 10.12 19.90
N ARG A 78 13.17 11.45 19.76
CA ARG A 78 14.45 12.18 19.88
C ARG A 78 15.03 12.07 21.29
N ASP A 79 14.17 12.00 22.30
CA ASP A 79 14.55 11.75 23.69
C ASP A 79 14.89 10.27 23.99
N HIS A 80 15.10 9.47 22.93
CA HIS A 80 15.45 8.05 23.01
C HIS A 80 14.42 7.17 23.74
N ARG A 81 13.16 7.59 23.83
CA ARG A 81 12.08 6.72 24.33
C ARG A 81 11.87 5.57 23.38
N THR A 82 11.64 4.38 23.93
CA THR A 82 11.27 3.21 23.13
C THR A 82 9.86 3.39 22.57
N PHE A 83 9.56 2.78 21.42
CA PHE A 83 8.22 2.86 20.83
C PHE A 83 7.10 2.31 21.74
N ARG A 84 7.43 1.43 22.69
CA ARG A 84 6.49 0.95 23.70
C ARG A 84 6.17 2.03 24.74
N GLN A 85 7.18 2.78 25.19
CA GLN A 85 6.98 3.92 26.08
C GLN A 85 6.21 5.05 25.38
N ILE A 86 6.48 5.28 24.09
CA ILE A 86 5.75 6.27 23.29
C ILE A 86 4.25 5.89 23.21
N GLU A 87 3.94 4.60 23.01
CA GLU A 87 2.57 4.09 23.02
C GLU A 87 1.90 4.29 24.38
N GLU A 88 2.61 4.00 25.47
CA GLU A 88 2.11 4.20 26.85
C GLU A 88 1.84 5.69 27.17
N ILE A 89 2.64 6.62 26.64
CA ILE A 89 2.49 8.07 26.88
C ILE A 89 1.39 8.67 26.00
N THR A 90 1.44 8.41 24.69
CA THR A 90 0.61 9.11 23.68
C THR A 90 -0.70 8.38 23.37
N GLY A 91 -0.82 7.11 23.78
CA GLY A 91 -1.90 6.21 23.38
C GLY A 91 -1.87 5.81 21.90
N ILE A 92 -0.82 6.19 21.15
CA ILE A 92 -0.68 5.86 19.73
C ILE A 92 -0.09 4.46 19.62
N PRO A 93 -0.71 3.55 18.83
CA PRO A 93 -0.21 2.21 18.69
C PRO A 93 1.26 2.18 18.28
N LYS A 94 2.05 1.28 18.87
CA LYS A 94 3.49 1.15 18.59
C LYS A 94 3.79 1.05 17.09
N SER A 95 2.97 0.30 16.34
CA SER A 95 3.11 0.13 14.89
C SER A 95 2.94 1.46 14.14
N THR A 96 2.00 2.29 14.57
CA THR A 96 1.77 3.64 14.07
C THR A 96 2.94 4.55 14.41
N ALA A 97 3.41 4.56 15.67
CA ALA A 97 4.58 5.35 16.07
C ALA A 97 5.84 5.00 15.26
N HIS A 98 6.10 3.71 15.04
CA HIS A 98 7.16 3.24 14.15
C HIS A 98 7.00 3.78 12.72
N TYR A 99 5.78 3.76 12.19
CA TYR A 99 5.48 4.27 10.86
C TYR A 99 5.74 5.77 10.79
N LEU A 100 5.27 6.55 11.76
CA LEU A 100 5.45 8.00 11.82
C LEU A 100 6.92 8.39 11.84
N VAL A 101 7.72 7.80 12.73
CA VAL A 101 9.15 8.08 12.82
C VAL A 101 9.86 7.72 11.51
N LYS A 102 9.56 6.55 10.94
CA LYS A 102 10.12 6.13 9.65
C LYS A 102 9.80 7.10 8.52
N TYR A 103 8.60 7.69 8.51
CA TYR A 103 8.21 8.67 7.49
C TYR A 103 8.77 10.07 7.77
N ALA A 104 8.88 10.48 9.03
CA ALA A 104 9.56 11.72 9.40
C ALA A 104 11.02 11.70 8.94
N GLN A 105 11.71 10.57 9.11
CA GLN A 105 13.09 10.35 8.61
C GLN A 105 13.20 10.26 7.08
N ARG A 106 12.10 10.06 6.35
CA ARG A 106 12.11 9.97 4.87
C ARG A 106 12.19 11.32 4.18
N GLN A 107 12.24 12.44 4.90
CA GLN A 107 12.41 13.76 4.30
C GLN A 107 13.76 13.86 3.58
N LYS A 108 13.72 13.64 2.27
CA LYS A 108 14.72 14.15 1.34
C LYS A 108 14.50 15.65 1.20
N LEU A 109 15.32 16.48 1.83
CA LEU A 109 15.44 17.88 1.45
C LEU A 109 16.08 17.94 0.06
N LYS A 110 15.26 18.00 -0.99
CA LYS A 110 15.72 18.39 -2.33
C LYS A 110 15.81 19.92 -2.38
N GLY A 111 16.92 20.46 -1.90
CA GLY A 111 17.29 21.86 -2.07
C GLY A 111 18.73 21.96 -2.56
N ALA A 112 18.94 22.68 -3.68
CA ALA A 112 20.27 23.09 -4.16
C ALA A 112 21.33 21.98 -4.34
N GLY A 113 20.95 20.79 -4.82
CA GLY A 113 21.91 19.79 -5.30
C GLY A 113 22.78 19.09 -4.25
N LYS A 114 22.51 19.27 -2.95
CA LYS A 114 23.20 18.55 -1.87
C LYS A 114 22.22 17.77 -1.02
N VAL A 115 22.51 16.49 -0.81
CA VAL A 115 21.81 15.62 0.13
C VAL A 115 22.50 15.79 1.49
N VAL A 116 21.83 16.43 2.44
CA VAL A 116 22.33 16.54 3.83
C VAL A 116 21.52 15.57 4.69
N TYR A 117 22.23 14.74 5.44
CA TYR A 117 21.68 13.82 6.43
C TYR A 117 21.67 14.55 7.78
N LEU A 118 20.52 14.57 8.46
CA LEU A 118 20.47 14.85 9.90
C LEU A 118 20.41 13.51 10.64
#